data_AF-A0A7S1HIV8-F1
#
_entry.id   AF-A0A7S1HIV8-F1
#
_cell.length_a   1.000
_cell.length_b   1.000
_cell.length_c   1.000
_cell.angle_alpha   90.00
_cell.angle_beta   90.00
_cell.angle_gamma   90.00
#
_symmetry.space_group_name_H-M   'P 1'
#
loop_
_entity.id
_entity.type
_entity.pdbx_description
1 polymer ?
#
loop_
_entity_poly.entity_id
_entity_poly.type
_entity_poly.pdbx_seq_one_letter_code
_entity_poly.pdbx_strand_id
1 'polypeptide(L)'
;RALDVILDCFEGRMADDAPQTGLIGVLSMFDRTSLVQVLGFKLKYYHTSRSKTPASLLRMCAHLMRVGLVKKEEIYVHVGGSDEEEGKSMDQHMKATLAAVKEFRIFNLNKLEKLESGAEKQEAPFCARPHAAAGDDNQ
;
A
#
# COMPACT_ATOMS: atom_id res chain seq x y z
N ARG A 1 28.63 12.46 -10.33
CA ARG A 1 27.80 12.35 -11.55
C ARG A 1 28.00 11.04 -12.32
N ALA A 2 29.22 10.51 -12.48
CA ALA A 2 29.42 9.21 -13.14
C ALA A 2 28.65 8.05 -12.46
N LEU A 3 28.72 7.95 -11.13
CA LEU A 3 27.97 6.97 -10.34
C LEU A 3 26.45 7.02 -10.58
N ASP A 4 25.90 8.23 -10.70
CA ASP A 4 24.48 8.45 -10.95
C ASP A 4 24.05 7.89 -12.32
N VAL A 5 24.85 8.13 -13.35
CA VAL A 5 24.65 7.56 -14.70
C VAL A 5 24.77 6.04 -14.68
N ILE A 6 25.75 5.49 -13.94
CA ILE A 6 25.91 4.04 -13.80
C ILE A 6 24.69 3.40 -13.14
N LEU A 7 24.13 4.04 -12.11
CA LEU A 7 22.90 3.59 -11.46
C LEU A 7 21.69 3.67 -12.40
N ASP A 8 21.57 4.72 -13.21
CA ASP A 8 20.50 4.81 -14.22
C ASP A 8 20.63 3.69 -15.28
N CYS A 9 21.84 3.41 -15.74
CA CYS A 9 22.10 2.28 -16.63
C CYS A 9 21.80 0.93 -15.95
N PHE A 10 22.12 0.80 -14.66
CA PHE A 10 21.81 -0.41 -13.89
C PHE A 10 20.30 -0.62 -13.80
N GLU A 11 19.55 0.41 -13.44
CA GLU A 11 18.09 0.39 -13.35
C GLU A 11 17.45 0.00 -14.70
N GLY A 12 17.93 0.58 -15.81
CA GLY A 12 17.48 0.23 -17.15
C GLY A 12 17.74 -1.24 -17.50
N ARG A 13 18.95 -1.77 -17.26
CA ARG A 13 19.28 -3.17 -17.57
C ARG A 13 18.56 -4.19 -16.69
N MET A 14 18.13 -3.79 -15.50
CA MET A 14 17.26 -4.62 -14.65
C MET A 14 15.84 -4.77 -15.22
N ALA A 15 15.39 -3.86 -16.09
CA ALA A 15 14.12 -4.01 -16.78
C ALA A 15 14.21 -5.06 -17.90
N ASP A 16 15.39 -5.22 -18.49
CA ASP A 16 15.65 -6.14 -19.62
C ASP A 16 16.08 -7.55 -19.18
N ASP A 17 16.02 -7.88 -17.88
CA ASP A 17 16.54 -9.13 -17.27
C ASP A 17 18.00 -9.46 -17.64
N ALA A 18 18.77 -8.44 -18.05
CA ALA A 18 20.15 -8.61 -18.48
C ALA A 18 21.08 -8.87 -17.28
N PRO A 19 22.14 -9.68 -17.44
CA PRO A 19 23.08 -9.97 -16.35
C PRO A 19 23.76 -8.69 -15.86
N GLN A 20 23.65 -8.44 -14.56
CA GLN A 20 24.17 -7.22 -13.92
C GLN A 20 25.59 -7.37 -13.36
N THR A 21 26.21 -8.56 -13.45
CA THR A 21 27.50 -8.89 -12.82
C THR A 21 28.62 -7.89 -13.12
N GLY A 22 28.73 -7.43 -14.36
CA GLY A 22 29.72 -6.41 -14.76
C GLY A 22 29.49 -5.07 -14.06
N LEU A 23 28.23 -4.61 -14.01
CA LEU A 23 27.89 -3.34 -13.35
C LEU A 23 28.01 -3.44 -11.83
N ILE A 24 27.71 -4.60 -11.23
CA ILE A 24 27.96 -4.86 -9.80
C ILE A 24 29.47 -4.74 -9.52
N GLY A 25 30.31 -5.31 -10.38
CA GLY A 25 31.76 -5.18 -10.27
C GLY A 25 32.21 -3.71 -10.31
N VAL A 26 31.70 -2.93 -11.25
CA VAL A 26 32.00 -1.49 -11.32
C VAL A 26 31.49 -0.74 -10.09
N LEU A 27 30.26 -1.00 -9.63
CA LEU A 27 29.69 -0.38 -8.43
C LEU A 27 30.49 -0.71 -7.17
N SER A 28 31.08 -1.90 -7.08
CA SER A 28 31.93 -2.30 -5.94
C SER A 28 33.25 -1.52 -5.84
N MET A 29 33.66 -0.82 -6.91
CA MET A 29 34.84 0.04 -6.90
C MET A 29 34.56 1.43 -6.30
N PHE A 30 33.30 1.80 -6.12
CA PHE A 30 32.93 3.08 -5.51
C PHE A 30 32.89 2.97 -3.98
N ASP A 31 33.19 4.09 -3.33
CA ASP A 31 32.93 4.24 -1.89
C ASP A 31 31.43 4.02 -1.61
N ARG A 32 31.17 3.18 -0.61
CA ARG A 32 29.82 2.84 -0.18
C ARG A 32 29.04 4.06 0.29
N THR A 33 29.69 5.02 0.94
CA THR A 33 29.06 6.26 1.42
C THR A 33 28.48 7.04 0.24
N SER A 34 29.26 7.20 -0.83
CA SER A 34 28.85 7.86 -2.07
C SER A 34 27.70 7.14 -2.75
N LEU A 35 27.73 5.79 -2.77
CA LEU A 35 26.64 4.97 -3.29
C LEU A 35 25.34 5.19 -2.51
N VAL A 36 25.40 5.14 -1.18
CA VAL A 36 24.27 5.40 -0.28
C VAL A 36 23.74 6.81 -0.47
N GLN A 37 24.59 7.83 -0.52
CA GLN A 37 24.16 9.23 -0.65
C GLN A 37 23.47 9.50 -1.98
N VAL A 38 23.97 8.95 -3.10
CA VAL A 38 23.34 9.11 -4.41
C VAL A 38 21.99 8.38 -4.47
N LEU A 39 21.91 7.15 -3.96
CA LEU A 39 20.64 6.42 -3.87
C LEU A 39 19.65 7.13 -2.96
N GLY A 40 20.11 7.59 -1.80
CA GLY A 40 19.32 8.34 -0.83
C GLY A 40 18.77 9.63 -1.43
N PHE A 41 19.56 10.35 -2.21
CA PHE A 41 19.10 11.53 -2.93
C PHE A 41 17.98 11.22 -3.93
N LYS A 42 18.13 10.16 -4.75
CA LYS A 42 17.06 9.72 -5.66
C LYS A 42 15.78 9.35 -4.91
N LEU A 43 15.89 8.58 -3.83
CA LEU A 43 14.72 8.16 -3.03
C LEU A 43 14.03 9.35 -2.36
N LYS A 44 14.81 10.25 -1.75
CA LYS A 44 14.32 11.46 -1.11
C LYS A 44 13.61 12.40 -2.08
N TYR A 45 14.04 12.44 -3.34
CA TYR A 45 13.35 13.21 -4.38
C TYR A 45 11.90 12.76 -4.55
N TYR A 46 11.64 11.45 -4.64
CA TYR A 46 10.27 10.93 -4.77
C TYR A 46 9.44 11.12 -3.50
N HIS A 47 10.06 10.94 -2.32
CA HIS A 47 9.40 11.21 -1.04
C HIS A 47 8.98 12.69 -0.91
N THR A 48 9.90 13.63 -1.19
CA THR A 48 9.66 15.07 -1.05
C THR A 48 8.65 15.60 -2.06
N SER A 49 8.69 15.08 -3.29
CA SER A 49 7.74 15.46 -4.34
C SER A 49 6.34 14.86 -4.14
N ARG A 50 6.12 14.05 -3.08
CA ARG A 50 4.90 13.26 -2.84
C ARG A 50 4.49 12.43 -4.07
N SER A 51 5.46 12.08 -4.90
CA SER A 51 5.23 11.27 -6.09
C SER A 51 5.48 9.80 -5.75
N LYS A 52 4.79 8.92 -6.46
CA LYS A 52 4.99 7.48 -6.26
C LYS A 52 6.42 7.12 -6.65
N THR A 53 7.18 6.54 -5.71
CA THR A 53 8.54 6.06 -5.99
C THR A 53 8.49 4.98 -7.08
N PRO A 54 9.32 5.06 -8.14
CA PRO A 54 9.36 4.06 -9.19
C PRO A 54 9.69 2.67 -8.66
N ALA A 55 8.98 1.65 -9.15
CA ALA A 55 9.21 0.27 -8.75
C ALA A 55 10.59 -0.25 -9.18
N SER A 56 11.10 0.25 -10.31
CA SER A 56 12.44 -0.05 -10.83
C SER A 56 13.54 0.41 -9.88
N LEU A 57 13.45 1.65 -9.36
CA LEU A 57 14.36 2.18 -8.35
C LEU A 57 14.34 1.34 -7.06
N LEU A 58 13.15 0.98 -6.56
CA LEU A 58 13.02 0.13 -5.38
C LEU A 58 13.63 -1.28 -5.61
N ARG A 59 13.42 -1.85 -6.80
CA ARG A 59 14.00 -3.15 -7.18
C ARG A 59 15.51 -3.10 -7.24
N MET A 60 16.07 -2.03 -7.81
CA MET A 60 17.52 -1.78 -7.82
C MET A 60 18.07 -1.68 -6.39
N CYS A 61 17.45 -0.87 -5.52
CA CYS A 61 17.84 -0.77 -4.11
C CYS A 61 17.83 -2.14 -3.42
N ALA A 62 16.76 -2.92 -3.57
CA ALA A 62 16.65 -4.25 -3.00
C ALA A 62 17.74 -5.20 -3.53
N HIS A 63 18.08 -5.11 -4.82
CA HIS A 63 19.16 -5.90 -5.40
C HIS A 63 20.53 -5.52 -4.82
N LEU A 64 20.82 -4.22 -4.71
CA LEU A 64 22.08 -3.71 -4.14
C LEU A 64 22.22 -4.09 -2.66
N MET A 65 21.12 -4.15 -1.91
CA MET A 65 21.09 -4.67 -0.55
C MET A 65 21.38 -6.18 -0.50
N ARG A 66 20.76 -6.96 -1.39
CA ARG A 66 20.96 -8.42 -1.47
C ARG A 66 22.41 -8.79 -1.77
N VAL A 67 23.11 -8.02 -2.61
CA VAL A 67 24.52 -8.25 -2.93
C VAL A 67 25.49 -7.62 -1.92
N GLY A 68 24.97 -6.93 -0.89
CA GLY A 68 25.76 -6.38 0.21
C GLY A 68 26.50 -5.07 -0.10
N LEU A 69 26.20 -4.42 -1.23
CA LEU A 69 26.80 -3.11 -1.56
C LEU A 69 26.25 -1.98 -0.68
N VAL A 70 25.02 -2.16 -0.17
CA VAL A 70 24.31 -1.18 0.66
C VAL A 70 23.58 -1.91 1.79
N LYS A 71 23.50 -1.31 2.98
CA LYS A 71 22.67 -1.83 4.07
C LYS A 71 21.31 -1.15 4.14
N LYS A 72 20.33 -1.84 4.72
CA LYS A 72 18.99 -1.30 4.93
C LYS A 72 19.02 -0.04 5.81
N GLU A 73 19.80 -0.07 6.88
CA GLU A 73 19.87 1.02 7.87
C GLU A 73 20.41 2.31 7.24
N GLU A 74 21.31 2.17 6.27
CA GLU A 74 21.91 3.29 5.54
C GLU A 74 20.95 3.95 4.56
N ILE A 75 19.98 3.19 4.02
CA ILE A 75 18.97 3.72 3.10
C ILE A 75 17.77 4.25 3.85
N TYR A 76 17.39 3.63 4.97
CA TYR A 76 16.18 3.98 5.71
C TYR A 76 16.15 5.45 6.13
N VAL A 77 17.31 5.98 6.56
CA VAL A 77 17.47 7.41 6.92
C VAL A 77 17.21 8.39 5.77
N HIS A 78 17.16 7.91 4.52
CA HIS A 78 16.90 8.73 3.34
C HIS A 78 15.48 8.60 2.79
N VAL A 79 14.71 7.61 3.23
CA VAL A 79 13.36 7.31 2.72
C VAL A 79 12.27 7.86 3.63
N GLY A 80 12.52 7.95 4.93
CA GLY A 80 11.55 8.47 5.91
C GLY A 80 11.62 9.99 6.11
N GLY A 81 10.50 10.56 6.56
CA GLY A 81 10.50 11.80 7.34
C GLY A 81 11.10 11.56 8.73
N SER A 82 11.07 12.55 9.63
CA SER A 82 11.33 12.25 11.04
C SER A 82 10.32 11.19 11.52
N ASP A 83 10.71 10.24 12.37
CA ASP A 83 9.79 9.22 12.93
C ASP A 83 8.53 9.89 13.53
N GLU A 84 8.67 11.10 14.05
CA GLU A 84 7.57 11.92 14.56
C GLU A 84 6.58 12.38 13.47
N GLU A 85 7.06 12.71 12.28
CA GLU A 85 6.22 13.13 11.15
C GLU A 85 5.44 11.95 10.58
N GLU A 86 6.08 10.77 10.48
CA GLU A 86 5.39 9.55 10.05
C GLU A 86 4.31 9.12 11.05
N GLY A 87 4.58 9.22 12.36
CA GLY A 87 3.58 8.96 13.39
C GLY A 87 2.35 9.87 13.26
N LYS A 88 2.57 11.19 13.05
CA LYS A 88 1.46 12.16 12.83
C LYS A 88 0.68 11.86 11.56
N SER A 89 1.36 11.50 10.47
CA SER A 89 0.72 11.13 9.20
C SER A 89 -0.15 9.88 9.34
N MET A 90 0.36 8.85 10.00
CA MET A 90 -0.36 7.60 10.28
C MET A 90 -1.60 7.86 11.15
N ASP A 91 -1.47 8.65 12.22
CA ASP A 91 -2.58 9.01 13.09
C ASP A 91 -3.68 9.78 12.35
N GLN A 92 -3.30 10.70 11.46
CA GLN A 92 -4.24 11.44 10.62
C GLN A 92 -4.96 10.49 9.66
N HIS A 93 -4.24 9.59 9.00
CA HIS A 93 -4.83 8.61 8.09
C HIS A 93 -5.78 7.65 8.83
N MET A 94 -5.40 7.20 10.02
CA MET A 94 -6.24 6.37 10.90
C MET A 94 -7.52 7.09 11.30
N LYS A 95 -7.41 8.35 11.75
CA LYS A 95 -8.57 9.19 12.11
C LYS A 95 -9.50 9.40 10.92
N ALA A 96 -8.96 9.71 9.74
CA ALA A 96 -9.74 9.89 8.51
C ALA A 96 -10.47 8.60 8.10
N THR A 97 -9.77 7.46 8.17
CA THR A 97 -10.35 6.14 7.86
C THR A 97 -11.48 5.79 8.83
N LEU A 98 -11.28 6.00 10.14
CA LEU A 98 -12.31 5.78 11.15
C LEU A 98 -13.53 6.70 10.97
N ALA A 99 -13.32 7.96 10.58
CA ALA A 99 -14.40 8.89 10.28
C ALA A 99 -15.21 8.41 9.06
N ALA A 100 -14.55 8.02 7.97
CA ALA A 100 -15.21 7.48 6.77
C ALA A 100 -16.01 6.20 7.06
N VAL A 101 -15.48 5.30 7.90
CA VAL A 101 -16.20 4.08 8.33
C VAL A 101 -17.43 4.42 9.16
N LYS A 102 -17.33 5.40 10.07
CA LYS A 102 -18.48 5.89 10.86
C LYS A 102 -19.54 6.51 9.96
N GLU A 103 -19.14 7.34 9.01
CA GLU A 103 -20.04 7.96 8.06
C GLU A 103 -20.77 6.91 7.20
N PHE A 104 -20.03 5.93 6.67
CA PHE A 104 -20.62 4.81 5.91
C PHE A 104 -21.60 3.98 6.76
N ARG A 105 -21.28 3.75 8.03
CA ARG A 105 -22.18 3.07 8.97
C ARG A 105 -23.47 3.85 9.21
N ILE A 106 -23.37 5.17 9.44
CA ILE A 106 -24.52 6.05 9.65
C ILE A 106 -25.37 6.13 8.37
N PHE A 107 -24.75 6.25 7.21
CA PHE A 107 -25.46 6.29 5.92
C PHE A 107 -26.28 5.01 5.67
N ASN A 108 -25.73 3.83 6.01
CA ASN A 108 -26.46 2.57 5.89
C ASN A 108 -27.63 2.46 6.87
N LEU A 109 -27.48 2.90 8.12
CA LEU A 109 -28.57 2.93 9.11
C LEU A 109 -29.71 3.86 8.67
N ASN A 110 -29.39 5.09 8.24
CA ASN A 110 -30.38 6.04 7.75
C ASN A 110 -31.12 5.54 6.49
N LYS A 111 -30.46 4.73 5.66
CA LYS A 111 -31.08 4.10 4.49
C LYS A 111 -32.06 3.00 4.91
N LEU A 112 -31.75 2.22 5.94
CA LEU A 112 -32.65 1.22 6.52
C LEU A 112 -33.87 1.88 7.17
N GLU A 113 -33.67 2.93 7.97
CA GLU A 113 -34.76 3.67 8.62
C GLU A 113 -35.70 4.33 7.60
N LYS A 114 -35.18 4.82 6.46
CA LYS A 114 -36.02 5.33 5.35
C LYS A 114 -36.81 4.25 4.61
N LEU A 115 -36.32 3.01 4.60
CA LEU A 115 -37.07 1.86 4.07
C LEU A 115 -38.15 1.41 5.04
N GLU A 116 -37.89 1.50 6.35
CA GLU A 116 -38.85 1.15 7.41
C GLU A 116 -39.95 2.22 7.57
N SER A 117 -39.61 3.50 7.41
CA SER A 117 -40.59 4.62 7.45
C SER A 117 -41.38 4.82 6.15
N GLY A 118 -41.04 4.08 5.08
CA GLY A 118 -41.82 3.99 3.84
C GLY A 118 -42.84 2.85 3.80
N ALA A 119 -42.93 2.02 4.85
CA ALA A 119 -43.85 0.89 4.92
C ALA A 119 -45.03 1.17 5.88
N GLU A 120 -45.92 2.09 5.49
CA GLU A 120 -47.26 2.14 6.10
C GLU A 120 -48.16 1.05 5.49
N LYS A 121 -48.49 0.07 6.33
CA LYS A 121 -49.69 -0.80 6.37
C LYS A 121 -50.16 -1.46 5.07
N GLN A 122 -49.88 -2.77 4.97
CA GLN A 122 -50.90 -3.74 4.57
C GLN A 122 -51.08 -4.76 5.69
N GLU A 123 -52.14 -4.59 6.48
CA GLU A 123 -52.67 -5.63 7.36
C GLU A 123 -53.17 -6.78 6.49
N ALA A 124 -52.48 -7.92 6.52
CA ALA A 124 -53.04 -9.16 6.02
C ALA A 124 -54.14 -9.62 7.02
N PRO A 125 -55.36 -9.96 6.55
CA PRO A 125 -56.43 -10.36 7.43
C PRO A 125 -56.06 -11.67 8.14
N PHE A 126 -56.26 -11.69 9.45
CA PHE A 126 -56.13 -12.86 10.30
C PHE A 126 -56.93 -14.03 9.72
N CYS A 127 -56.23 -15.08 9.28
CA CYS A 127 -56.85 -16.33 8.86
C CYS A 127 -56.59 -17.38 9.94
N ALA A 128 -57.59 -17.61 10.79
CA ALA A 128 -57.58 -18.70 11.76
C ALA A 128 -57.55 -20.05 11.02
N ARG A 129 -56.50 -20.81 11.30
CA ARG A 129 -56.22 -22.17 10.82
C ARG A 129 -57.39 -23.13 11.13
N PRO A 130 -57.65 -24.16 10.29
CA PRO A 130 -58.11 -25.44 10.79
C PRO A 130 -56.95 -26.45 10.76
N HIS A 131 -56.81 -27.13 11.89
CA HIS A 131 -56.00 -28.32 12.09
C HIS A 131 -56.40 -29.47 11.16
N ALA A 132 -55.44 -30.39 10.97
CA ALA A 132 -55.51 -31.78 10.47
C ALA A 132 -54.85 -31.96 9.10
N ALA A 133 -54.10 -33.00 8.79
CA ALA A 133 -53.49 -34.11 9.52
C ALA A 133 -52.68 -34.90 8.46
N ALA A 134 -51.59 -35.55 8.86
CA ALA A 134 -50.83 -36.55 8.08
C ALA A 134 -50.20 -36.02 6.77
N GLY A 135 -49.06 -36.48 6.28
CA GLY A 135 -48.28 -37.69 6.49
C GLY A 135 -47.39 -37.83 5.23
N ASP A 136 -46.28 -38.57 5.36
CA ASP A 136 -45.45 -39.14 4.28
C ASP A 136 -44.77 -38.17 3.29
N ASP A 137 -43.63 -38.48 2.68
CA ASP A 137 -42.60 -39.49 2.89
C ASP A 137 -41.39 -39.04 2.07
N ASN A 138 -40.22 -39.38 2.58
CA ASN A 138 -38.95 -39.71 1.92
C ASN A 138 -38.90 -39.74 0.36
N GLN A 139 -37.99 -38.95 -0.23
CA GLN A 139 -37.02 -39.39 -1.26
C GLN A 139 -35.89 -38.37 -1.45
#